data_AF-A0A1S1N0X6-F1
#
_entry.id   AF-A0A1S1N0X6-F1
#
_cell.length_a   1.000
_cell.length_b   1.000
_cell.length_c   1.000
_cell.angle_alpha   90.00
_cell.angle_beta   90.00
_cell.angle_gamma   90.00
#
_symmetry.space_group_name_H-M   'P 1'
#
loop_
_entity.id
_entity.type
_entity.pdbx_description
1 polymer ?
#
loop_
_entity_poly.entity_id
_entity_poly.type
_entity_poly.pdbx_seq_one_letter_code
_entity_poly.pdbx_strand_id
1 'polypeptide(L)'
;MHTVEGLSKPSARFSLNHIFFDSLLDRLSEFSLALEPVRSQRPSIAPNNQVFLGKIYTQFYPTVETVEAMLVSNNKVVILGSHHDVQRYVARLDINVRYQYLGEEQVLCPGFIEPNMNLVISAMLQQWSHIGPFGFDCGWQKLMPNYGLNYIARALLYLDKGLKPKDWLLGYGLYSVLLDESAQTSQHNVYELIQQVCIDRPVAILDATSAIAYVNDSALEAIYAYLENHAANPFSSKAIFFDLVRRQNGLLNEQLVWLVEALPEDQLRRQLMNMFAQIDSLIERARSSGITHIGTIDSHPFARKVLTQYQQTNPAINLVEPKHSWLQELNSLACLSTHHQAVQPAANRSIAINIGEVGYCGYDWVKSYHGQSMLQPCQQLMEQGYNVCLQSGFPVLPLSPLRAAEQACSRMMEYAPGCYTRDERVLLPDQCLSKPQSLNAITKAAADHLGFNLGILKEGDTANFVHLSADPLAKSSNFRELAVVACYAHQ
;
A
#
# COMPACT_ATOMS: atom_id res chain seq x y z
N MET A 1 3.11 -3.64 46.74
CA MET A 1 1.81 -3.58 46.03
C MET A 1 1.70 -2.22 45.36
N HIS A 2 2.22 -2.08 44.15
CA HIS A 2 1.82 -0.98 43.26
C HIS A 2 0.79 -1.59 42.32
N THR A 3 -0.48 -1.29 42.58
CA THR A 3 -1.59 -1.54 41.67
C THR A 3 -1.34 -0.77 40.38
N VAL A 4 -1.13 -1.48 39.28
CA VAL A 4 -1.15 -0.89 37.94
C VAL A 4 -2.59 -0.44 37.68
N GLU A 5 -2.87 0.82 37.98
CA GLU A 5 -4.12 1.50 37.60
C GLU A 5 -4.18 1.64 36.08
N GLY A 6 -5.31 1.22 35.50
CA GLY A 6 -5.67 1.40 34.09
C GLY A 6 -4.97 0.45 33.12
N LEU A 7 -5.70 -0.57 32.63
CA LEU A 7 -5.26 -1.29 31.43
C LEU A 7 -5.15 -0.30 30.27
N SER A 8 -3.95 -0.12 29.74
CA SER A 8 -3.73 0.65 28.50
C SER A 8 -4.57 0.06 27.38
N LYS A 9 -5.20 0.92 26.57
CA LYS A 9 -5.84 0.49 25.32
C LYS A 9 -4.84 0.64 24.17
N PRO A 10 -4.91 -0.20 23.14
CA PRO A 10 -4.14 0.06 21.92
C PRO A 10 -4.52 1.42 21.35
N SER A 11 -3.54 2.15 20.84
CA SER A 11 -3.80 3.34 20.04
C SER A 11 -4.54 2.92 18.76
N ALA A 12 -5.57 3.70 18.38
CA ALA A 12 -6.42 3.43 17.21
C ALA A 12 -5.71 3.72 15.86
N ARG A 13 -4.37 3.69 15.81
CA ARG A 13 -3.56 4.22 14.71
C ARG A 13 -2.21 3.51 14.61
N PHE A 14 -2.22 2.24 14.21
CA PHE A 14 -0.97 1.55 13.88
C PHE A 14 -0.44 1.98 12.51
N SER A 15 0.12 3.19 12.47
CA SER A 15 0.79 3.75 11.30
C SER A 15 2.18 3.12 11.12
N LEU A 16 2.71 3.12 9.90
CA LEU A 16 4.11 2.73 9.65
C LEU A 16 5.13 3.71 10.26
N ASN A 17 4.66 4.87 10.77
CA ASN A 17 5.44 5.82 11.55
C ASN A 17 5.45 5.51 13.06
N HIS A 18 4.84 4.40 13.48
CA HIS A 18 4.87 3.98 14.88
C HIS A 18 6.29 3.53 15.28
N ILE A 19 6.69 3.83 16.52
CA ILE A 19 8.04 3.55 17.08
C ILE A 19 8.51 2.09 16.92
N PHE A 20 7.59 1.15 16.79
CA PHE A 20 7.88 -0.24 16.45
C PHE A 20 8.71 -0.38 15.16
N PHE A 21 8.34 0.34 14.11
CA PHE A 21 9.00 0.24 12.81
C PHE A 21 10.37 0.93 12.82
N ASP A 22 10.49 2.05 13.54
CA ASP A 22 11.78 2.70 13.77
C ASP A 22 12.72 1.76 14.54
N SER A 23 12.25 1.17 15.65
CA SER A 23 13.02 0.18 16.42
C SER A 23 13.43 -1.03 15.58
N LEU A 24 12.56 -1.52 14.69
CA LEU A 24 12.90 -2.60 13.76
C LEU A 24 14.01 -2.21 12.78
N LEU A 25 13.96 -0.99 12.24
CA LEU A 25 15.00 -0.48 11.35
C LEU A 25 16.32 -0.20 12.09
N ASP A 26 16.26 0.30 13.31
CA ASP A 26 17.43 0.46 14.19
C ASP A 26 18.09 -0.89 14.45
N ARG A 27 17.31 -1.91 14.82
CA ARG A 27 17.81 -3.27 15.03
C ARG A 27 18.46 -3.85 13.78
N LEU A 28 17.87 -3.63 12.59
CA LEU A 28 18.47 -4.04 11.32
C LEU A 28 19.77 -3.28 11.01
N SER A 29 19.89 -2.02 11.43
CA SER A 29 21.05 -1.17 11.18
C SER A 29 22.31 -1.61 11.92
N GLU A 30 22.17 -2.41 12.96
CA GLU A 30 23.29 -3.02 13.69
C GLU A 30 24.05 -4.06 12.84
N PHE A 31 23.39 -4.62 11.83
CA PHE A 31 23.98 -5.61 10.94
C PHE A 31 24.60 -4.96 9.69
N SER A 32 25.60 -5.63 9.11
CA SER A 32 26.20 -5.17 7.85
C SER A 32 25.26 -5.41 6.67
N LEU A 33 24.85 -4.33 6.02
CA LEU A 33 24.14 -4.39 4.74
C LEU A 33 25.10 -4.86 3.64
N ALA A 34 24.79 -5.98 2.99
CA ALA A 34 25.59 -6.46 1.86
C ALA A 34 25.45 -5.49 0.66
N LEU A 35 26.56 -5.16 0.02
CA LEU A 35 26.55 -4.40 -1.23
C LEU A 35 26.12 -5.34 -2.37
N GLU A 36 25.02 -5.03 -3.05
CA GLU A 36 24.75 -5.69 -4.34
C GLU A 36 25.65 -5.12 -5.42
N PRO A 37 26.25 -5.98 -6.27
CA PRO A 37 27.03 -5.51 -7.41
C PRO A 37 26.13 -4.74 -8.38
N VAL A 38 26.66 -3.65 -8.94
CA VAL A 38 25.97 -2.85 -9.96
C VAL A 38 25.55 -3.77 -11.12
N ARG A 39 24.25 -3.92 -11.36
CA ARG A 39 23.75 -4.62 -12.54
C ARG A 39 24.01 -3.74 -13.76
N SER A 40 25.07 -4.04 -14.51
CA SER A 40 25.36 -3.35 -15.77
C SER A 40 24.36 -3.80 -16.85
N GLN A 41 23.24 -3.09 -17.00
CA GLN A 41 22.47 -3.17 -18.24
C GLN A 41 23.17 -2.31 -19.28
N ARG A 42 23.74 -2.94 -20.31
CA ARG A 42 24.20 -2.21 -21.49
C ARG A 42 22.95 -1.67 -22.21
N PRO A 43 22.82 -0.35 -22.43
CA PRO A 43 21.73 0.15 -23.24
C PRO A 43 21.83 -0.43 -24.64
N SER A 44 20.69 -0.88 -25.17
CA SER A 44 20.54 -1.15 -26.60
C SER A 44 20.91 0.12 -27.38
N ILE A 45 21.89 0.03 -28.27
CA ILE A 45 22.40 1.16 -29.08
C ILE A 45 21.45 1.44 -30.26
N ALA A 46 20.59 0.50 -30.64
CA ALA A 46 19.60 0.70 -31.69
C ALA A 46 18.38 1.47 -31.15
N PRO A 47 17.89 2.51 -31.86
CA PRO A 47 16.67 3.21 -31.47
C PRO A 47 15.48 2.25 -31.51
N ASN A 48 14.81 2.09 -30.37
CA ASN A 48 13.59 1.31 -30.27
C ASN A 48 12.40 2.19 -30.68
N ASN A 49 12.13 2.26 -31.98
CA ASN A 49 10.98 3.00 -32.51
C ASN A 49 9.75 2.09 -32.56
N GLN A 50 8.69 2.50 -31.88
CA GLN A 50 7.45 1.75 -31.81
C GLN A 50 6.24 2.65 -32.02
N VAL A 51 5.36 2.26 -32.94
CA VAL A 51 4.07 2.92 -33.16
C VAL A 51 2.97 2.09 -32.52
N PHE A 52 2.20 2.71 -31.64
CA PHE A 52 1.00 2.15 -31.05
C PHE A 52 -0.23 2.68 -31.79
N LEU A 53 -1.15 1.79 -32.15
CA LEU A 53 -2.37 2.08 -32.92
C LEU A 53 -3.60 1.56 -32.19
N GLY A 54 -4.56 2.43 -31.92
CA GLY A 54 -5.81 2.12 -31.22
C GLY A 54 -6.27 3.29 -30.35
N LYS A 55 -7.09 3.03 -29.33
CA LYS A 55 -7.56 4.08 -28.43
C LYS A 55 -6.51 4.42 -27.37
N ILE A 56 -6.01 5.65 -27.40
CA ILE A 56 -4.97 6.13 -26.48
C ILE A 56 -5.50 7.33 -25.71
N TYR A 57 -5.66 7.21 -24.40
CA TYR A 57 -5.94 8.34 -23.52
C TYR A 57 -4.67 9.15 -23.28
N THR A 58 -4.70 10.45 -23.57
CA THR A 58 -3.61 11.37 -23.25
C THR A 58 -3.80 12.03 -21.89
N GLN A 59 -5.06 12.26 -21.50
CA GLN A 59 -5.45 12.88 -20.23
C GLN A 59 -6.87 12.45 -19.83
N PHE A 60 -7.16 12.40 -18.52
CA PHE A 60 -8.49 12.09 -17.99
C PHE A 60 -9.26 13.30 -17.44
N TYR A 61 -8.57 14.34 -16.93
CA TYR A 61 -9.18 15.50 -16.30
C TYR A 61 -8.33 16.76 -16.54
N PRO A 62 -8.91 17.98 -16.68
CA PRO A 62 -10.34 18.34 -16.56
C PRO A 62 -11.19 17.88 -17.74
N THR A 63 -10.57 17.52 -18.85
CA THR A 63 -11.22 16.96 -20.03
C THR A 63 -10.55 15.66 -20.41
N VAL A 64 -11.36 14.67 -20.76
CA VAL A 64 -10.90 13.39 -21.29
C VAL A 64 -10.45 13.60 -22.73
N GLU A 65 -9.18 13.31 -23.00
CA GLU A 65 -8.57 13.48 -24.32
C GLU A 65 -8.04 12.14 -24.83
N THR A 66 -8.26 11.90 -26.12
CA THR A 66 -7.83 10.66 -26.78
C THR A 66 -7.23 10.92 -28.15
N VAL A 67 -6.29 10.07 -28.56
CA VAL A 67 -5.74 9.99 -29.91
C VAL A 67 -5.80 8.56 -30.44
N GLU A 68 -5.51 8.38 -31.74
CA GLU A 68 -5.58 7.09 -32.43
C GLU A 68 -4.21 6.41 -32.57
N ALA A 69 -3.13 7.21 -32.48
CA ALA A 69 -1.78 6.74 -32.70
C ALA A 69 -0.74 7.49 -31.87
N MET A 70 0.30 6.78 -31.47
CA MET A 70 1.45 7.30 -30.74
C MET A 70 2.73 6.67 -31.28
N LEU A 71 3.74 7.48 -31.65
CA LEU A 71 5.11 7.01 -31.89
C LEU A 71 5.95 7.25 -30.65
N VAL A 72 6.57 6.18 -30.15
CA VAL A 72 7.59 6.23 -29.10
C VAL A 72 8.94 5.93 -29.73
N SER A 73 9.94 6.74 -29.42
CA SER A 73 11.34 6.53 -29.81
C SER A 73 12.25 6.90 -28.66
N ASN A 74 13.24 6.05 -28.34
CA ASN A 74 14.19 6.28 -27.25
C ASN A 74 13.49 6.69 -25.95
N ASN A 75 12.45 5.95 -25.59
CA ASN A 75 11.62 6.15 -24.40
C ASN A 75 10.85 7.48 -24.35
N LYS A 76 10.75 8.23 -25.45
CA LYS A 76 9.98 9.48 -25.51
C LYS A 76 8.83 9.39 -26.48
N VAL A 77 7.75 10.08 -26.17
CA VAL A 77 6.65 10.29 -27.10
C VAL A 77 7.10 11.30 -28.15
N VAL A 78 7.20 10.87 -29.40
CA VAL A 78 7.68 11.72 -30.52
C VAL A 78 6.54 12.47 -31.18
N ILE A 79 5.42 11.77 -31.42
CA ILE A 79 4.21 12.33 -32.02
C ILE A 79 2.97 11.58 -31.52
N LEU A 80 1.89 12.32 -31.30
CA LEU A 80 0.56 11.84 -30.94
C LEU A 80 -0.48 12.41 -31.91
N GLY A 81 -1.47 11.62 -32.33
CA GLY A 81 -2.55 12.17 -33.15
C GLY A 81 -3.35 11.12 -33.90
N SER A 82 -3.83 11.49 -35.09
CA SER A 82 -4.50 10.54 -35.97
C SER A 82 -3.53 9.49 -36.49
N HIS A 83 -4.05 8.31 -36.86
CA HIS A 83 -3.24 7.28 -37.49
C HIS A 83 -2.54 7.81 -38.76
N HIS A 84 -3.24 8.64 -39.54
CA HIS A 84 -2.71 9.22 -40.76
C HIS A 84 -1.52 10.17 -40.53
N ASP A 85 -1.56 10.98 -39.46
CA ASP A 85 -0.48 11.93 -39.16
C ASP A 85 0.79 11.21 -38.71
N VAL A 86 0.66 10.20 -37.86
CA VAL A 86 1.80 9.39 -37.42
C VAL A 86 2.40 8.60 -38.59
N GLN A 87 1.57 8.03 -39.47
CA GLN A 87 2.06 7.37 -40.69
C GLN A 87 2.84 8.32 -41.60
N ARG A 88 2.30 9.54 -41.84
CA ARG A 88 3.00 10.56 -42.64
C ARG A 88 4.31 10.97 -41.99
N TYR A 89 4.35 11.10 -40.67
CA TYR A 89 5.57 11.44 -39.93
C TYR A 89 6.64 10.36 -40.09
N VAL A 90 6.28 9.08 -39.91
CA VAL A 90 7.18 7.93 -40.09
C VAL A 90 7.71 7.86 -41.52
N ALA A 91 6.83 7.96 -42.53
CA ALA A 91 7.22 7.90 -43.94
C ALA A 91 8.13 9.06 -44.34
N ARG A 92 7.89 10.27 -43.83
CA ARG A 92 8.71 11.46 -44.12
C ARG A 92 10.13 11.33 -43.57
N LEU A 93 10.30 10.71 -42.40
CA LEU A 93 11.61 10.53 -41.77
C LEU A 93 12.33 9.26 -42.23
N ASP A 94 11.67 8.39 -42.98
CA ASP A 94 12.20 7.10 -43.44
C ASP A 94 12.79 6.27 -42.29
N ILE A 95 12.11 6.27 -41.15
CA ILE A 95 12.53 5.54 -39.95
C ILE A 95 11.90 4.15 -39.92
N ASN A 96 12.69 3.14 -39.54
CA ASN A 96 12.16 1.81 -39.27
C ASN A 96 11.40 1.83 -37.93
N VAL A 97 10.17 1.31 -37.92
CA VAL A 97 9.29 1.27 -36.75
C VAL A 97 8.64 -0.10 -36.59
N ARG A 98 8.46 -0.54 -35.35
CA ARG A 98 7.62 -1.68 -35.02
C ARG A 98 6.19 -1.19 -34.75
N TYR A 99 5.19 -1.83 -35.37
CA TYR A 99 3.79 -1.54 -35.09
C TYR A 99 3.24 -2.45 -33.99
N GLN A 100 2.46 -1.86 -33.08
CA GLN A 100 1.62 -2.56 -32.12
C GLN A 100 0.18 -2.08 -32.27
N TYR A 101 -0.69 -3.00 -32.65
CA TYR A 101 -2.13 -2.77 -32.77
C TYR A 101 -2.80 -3.20 -31.47
N LEU A 102 -3.64 -2.32 -30.89
CA LEU A 102 -4.47 -2.65 -29.74
C LEU A 102 -5.72 -3.41 -30.21
N GLY A 103 -6.21 -4.34 -29.39
CA GLY A 103 -7.53 -4.94 -29.59
C GLY A 103 -8.66 -3.91 -29.44
N GLU A 104 -9.86 -4.23 -29.94
CA GLU A 104 -11.00 -3.28 -29.98
C GLU A 104 -11.39 -2.73 -28.61
N GLU A 105 -11.30 -3.54 -27.56
CA GLU A 105 -11.61 -3.11 -26.19
C GLU A 105 -10.40 -2.52 -25.46
N GLN A 106 -9.18 -2.79 -25.94
CA GLN A 106 -7.94 -2.42 -25.27
C GLN A 106 -7.64 -0.93 -25.44
N VAL A 107 -7.01 -0.36 -24.42
CA VAL A 107 -6.62 1.06 -24.43
C VAL A 107 -5.19 1.25 -23.92
N LEU A 108 -4.56 2.33 -24.35
CA LEU A 108 -3.41 2.89 -23.64
C LEU A 108 -3.86 4.08 -22.80
N CYS A 109 -3.24 4.29 -21.65
CA CYS A 109 -3.45 5.47 -20.82
C CYS A 109 -2.16 5.91 -20.11
N PRO A 110 -2.09 7.12 -19.52
CA PRO A 110 -0.94 7.53 -18.75
C PRO A 110 -0.60 6.53 -17.64
N GLY A 111 0.69 6.41 -17.34
CA GLY A 111 1.21 5.52 -16.32
C GLY A 111 0.61 5.80 -14.94
N PHE A 112 0.25 4.76 -14.18
CA PHE A 112 -0.20 4.97 -12.81
C PHE A 112 0.98 5.34 -11.92
N ILE A 113 0.69 6.05 -10.84
CA ILE A 113 1.69 6.54 -9.88
C ILE A 113 1.22 6.17 -8.48
N GLU A 114 2.09 5.51 -7.71
CA GLU A 114 1.90 5.35 -6.27
C GLU A 114 2.53 6.57 -5.60
N PRO A 115 1.74 7.51 -5.06
CA PRO A 115 2.30 8.77 -4.58
C PRO A 115 3.08 8.63 -3.28
N ASN A 116 2.79 7.63 -2.43
CA ASN A 116 3.37 7.55 -1.09
C ASN A 116 3.53 6.10 -0.60
N MET A 117 4.77 5.62 -0.56
CA MET A 117 5.10 4.29 -0.06
C MET A 117 6.31 4.35 0.88
N ASN A 118 6.21 3.67 2.03
CA ASN A 118 7.36 3.33 2.86
C ASN A 118 8.01 2.06 2.29
N LEU A 119 8.84 2.21 1.25
CA LEU A 119 9.32 1.11 0.43
C LEU A 119 10.20 0.13 1.21
N VAL A 120 11.04 0.61 2.12
CA VAL A 120 11.96 -0.27 2.89
C VAL A 120 11.19 -1.05 3.95
N ILE A 121 10.30 -0.39 4.69
CA ILE A 121 9.42 -1.08 5.65
C ILE A 121 8.51 -2.07 4.93
N SER A 122 7.98 -1.71 3.76
CA SER A 122 7.17 -2.61 2.95
C SER A 122 7.95 -3.84 2.49
N ALA A 123 9.20 -3.66 2.04
CA ALA A 123 10.08 -4.76 1.67
C ALA A 123 10.44 -5.66 2.86
N MET A 124 10.55 -5.08 4.06
CA MET A 124 10.74 -5.84 5.30
C MET A 124 9.50 -6.68 5.65
N LEU A 125 8.32 -6.05 5.67
CA LEU A 125 7.07 -6.72 6.04
C LEU A 125 6.65 -7.79 5.03
N GLN A 126 7.00 -7.65 3.75
CA GLN A 126 6.73 -8.69 2.73
C GLN A 126 7.57 -9.96 2.91
N GLN A 127 8.53 -9.96 3.85
CA GLN A 127 9.22 -11.18 4.29
C GLN A 127 8.52 -11.85 5.47
N TRP A 128 7.48 -11.22 6.02
CA TRP A 128 6.53 -11.79 6.98
C TRP A 128 5.27 -12.18 6.23
N SER A 129 4.36 -12.90 6.90
CA SER A 129 3.10 -13.31 6.26
C SER A 129 2.00 -12.28 6.54
N HIS A 130 1.31 -11.80 5.51
CA HIS A 130 0.11 -10.99 5.71
C HIS A 130 -1.05 -11.91 6.15
N ILE A 131 -1.59 -11.70 7.34
CA ILE A 131 -2.63 -12.56 7.96
C ILE A 131 -4.01 -11.92 7.80
N GLY A 132 -4.14 -10.82 7.07
CA GLY A 132 -5.42 -10.17 6.79
C GLY A 132 -6.19 -10.78 5.61
N PRO A 133 -7.27 -10.11 5.19
CA PRO A 133 -8.19 -10.60 4.17
C PRO A 133 -7.66 -10.50 2.74
N PHE A 134 -6.38 -10.17 2.54
CA PHE A 134 -5.77 -9.93 1.22
C PHE A 134 -4.77 -11.00 0.78
N GLY A 135 -4.76 -12.15 1.47
CA GLY A 135 -3.82 -13.23 1.22
C GLY A 135 -2.42 -12.95 1.75
N PHE A 136 -1.57 -13.97 1.80
CA PHE A 136 -0.27 -13.92 2.48
C PHE A 136 0.73 -12.92 1.91
N ASP A 137 0.59 -12.57 0.63
CA ASP A 137 1.41 -11.59 -0.06
C ASP A 137 0.72 -10.22 -0.19
N CYS A 138 -0.51 -10.06 0.31
CA CYS A 138 -1.37 -8.89 0.08
C CYS A 138 -1.71 -8.66 -1.42
N GLY A 139 -1.75 -9.73 -2.23
CA GLY A 139 -2.06 -9.65 -3.66
C GLY A 139 -3.57 -9.68 -3.98
N TRP A 140 -4.40 -10.15 -3.05
CA TRP A 140 -5.82 -10.38 -3.30
C TRP A 140 -6.61 -9.05 -3.29
N GLN A 141 -7.33 -8.77 -4.38
CA GLN A 141 -7.88 -7.44 -4.66
C GLN A 141 -9.24 -7.12 -4.01
N LYS A 142 -9.94 -8.10 -3.42
CA LYS A 142 -11.26 -7.93 -2.77
C LYS A 142 -11.22 -8.47 -1.33
N LEU A 143 -12.11 -8.06 -0.43
CA LEU A 143 -12.18 -8.72 0.87
C LEU A 143 -12.36 -10.25 0.70
N MET A 144 -11.52 -11.06 1.36
CA MET A 144 -11.70 -12.51 1.39
C MET A 144 -13.04 -12.87 2.05
N PRO A 145 -13.95 -13.59 1.36
CA PRO A 145 -15.31 -13.86 1.87
C PRO A 145 -15.36 -14.67 3.18
N ASN A 146 -14.32 -15.47 3.45
CA ASN A 146 -14.21 -16.36 4.60
C ASN A 146 -13.10 -15.92 5.58
N TYR A 147 -12.74 -14.64 5.56
CA TYR A 147 -11.85 -14.06 6.56
C TYR A 147 -12.46 -14.19 7.95
N GLY A 148 -11.72 -14.76 8.90
CA GLY A 148 -12.24 -15.11 10.23
C GLY A 148 -11.21 -15.88 11.06
N LEU A 149 -11.52 -16.16 12.34
CA LEU A 149 -10.62 -16.89 13.24
C LEU A 149 -10.20 -18.27 12.69
N ASN A 150 -11.11 -18.97 12.02
CA ASN A 150 -10.79 -20.26 11.37
C ASN A 150 -9.76 -20.12 10.23
N TYR A 151 -9.82 -19.03 9.46
CA TYR A 151 -8.82 -18.73 8.44
C TYR A 151 -7.46 -18.47 9.11
N ILE A 152 -7.44 -17.63 10.16
CA ILE A 152 -6.23 -17.29 10.91
C ILE A 152 -5.59 -18.56 11.48
N ALA A 153 -6.35 -19.42 12.17
CA ALA A 153 -5.85 -20.66 12.75
C ALA A 153 -5.18 -21.57 11.70
N ARG A 154 -5.84 -21.75 10.55
CA ARG A 154 -5.33 -22.57 9.45
C ARG A 154 -4.11 -21.96 8.78
N ALA A 155 -4.10 -20.63 8.61
CA ALA A 155 -2.96 -19.90 8.08
C ALA A 155 -1.73 -20.12 8.96
N LEU A 156 -1.86 -19.98 10.28
CA LEU A 156 -0.74 -20.17 11.21
C LEU A 156 -0.19 -21.60 11.16
N LEU A 157 -1.07 -22.61 11.20
CA LEU A 157 -0.66 -24.01 11.08
C LEU A 157 -0.03 -24.36 9.73
N TYR A 158 -0.44 -23.67 8.66
CA TYR A 158 0.16 -23.83 7.33
C TYR A 158 1.55 -23.19 7.26
N LEU A 159 1.67 -21.95 7.72
CA LEU A 159 2.90 -21.17 7.68
C LEU A 159 3.99 -21.78 8.56
N ASP A 160 3.63 -22.28 9.75
CA ASP A 160 4.55 -22.94 10.69
C ASP A 160 5.37 -24.07 10.04
N LYS A 161 4.75 -24.83 9.13
CA LYS A 161 5.39 -25.96 8.42
C LYS A 161 6.48 -25.53 7.43
N GLY A 162 6.43 -24.28 6.96
CA GLY A 162 7.37 -23.75 5.96
C GLY A 162 8.59 -23.03 6.55
N LEU A 163 8.61 -22.79 7.86
CA LEU A 163 9.63 -21.98 8.50
C LEU A 163 10.86 -22.80 8.93
N LYS A 164 12.05 -22.19 8.85
CA LYS A 164 13.29 -22.83 9.27
C LYS A 164 13.29 -23.11 10.78
N PRO A 165 14.11 -24.05 11.27
CA PRO A 165 14.30 -24.24 12.71
C PRO A 165 14.73 -22.93 13.37
N LYS A 166 14.15 -22.63 14.55
CA LYS A 166 14.39 -21.41 15.36
C LYS A 166 13.85 -20.09 14.79
N ASP A 167 13.36 -20.05 13.55
CA ASP A 167 12.65 -18.87 13.05
C ASP A 167 11.33 -18.70 13.79
N TRP A 168 11.01 -17.47 14.16
CA TRP A 168 9.70 -17.09 14.66
C TRP A 168 8.69 -17.06 13.50
N LEU A 169 7.44 -17.38 13.80
CA LEU A 169 6.32 -17.12 12.89
C LEU A 169 5.91 -15.66 13.06
N LEU A 170 6.26 -14.84 12.07
CA LEU A 170 5.95 -13.41 12.05
C LEU A 170 4.84 -13.13 11.04
N GLY A 171 3.79 -12.47 11.52
CA GLY A 171 2.64 -12.06 10.71
C GLY A 171 2.30 -10.59 10.89
N TYR A 172 1.63 -10.00 9.90
CA TYR A 172 1.14 -8.63 9.97
C TYR A 172 -0.16 -8.45 9.18
N GLY A 173 -0.80 -7.29 9.28
CA GLY A 173 -1.99 -6.97 8.50
C GLY A 173 -3.26 -7.68 8.98
N LEU A 174 -3.27 -8.23 10.20
CA LEU A 174 -4.47 -8.83 10.79
C LEU A 174 -5.49 -7.73 11.09
N TYR A 175 -6.70 -7.87 10.58
CA TYR A 175 -7.80 -6.96 10.87
C TYR A 175 -8.68 -7.56 11.97
N SER A 176 -8.39 -7.29 13.24
CA SER A 176 -9.18 -7.82 14.36
C SER A 176 -10.61 -7.27 14.41
N VAL A 177 -10.80 -6.02 13.96
CA VAL A 177 -12.11 -5.36 13.92
C VAL A 177 -13.13 -6.10 13.04
N LEU A 178 -12.67 -6.79 12.01
CA LEU A 178 -13.51 -7.57 11.11
C LEU A 178 -13.88 -8.96 11.68
N LEU A 179 -13.34 -9.33 12.83
CA LEU A 179 -13.58 -10.63 13.47
C LEU A 179 -14.70 -10.56 14.51
N ASP A 180 -15.21 -9.37 14.80
CA ASP A 180 -16.22 -9.11 15.83
C ASP A 180 -17.64 -9.01 15.23
N GLU A 181 -18.23 -10.16 14.88
CA GLU A 181 -19.57 -10.23 14.27
C GLU A 181 -20.69 -10.72 15.20
N SER A 182 -20.47 -11.02 16.49
CA SER A 182 -21.57 -11.43 17.37
C SER A 182 -21.54 -10.81 18.76
N ALA A 183 -22.45 -9.87 18.97
CA ALA A 183 -22.84 -9.36 20.28
C ALA A 183 -23.52 -10.41 21.20
N GLN A 184 -23.33 -11.73 20.98
CA GLN A 184 -24.01 -12.77 21.77
C GLN A 184 -23.22 -14.04 22.11
N THR A 185 -21.95 -14.22 21.68
CA THR A 185 -21.15 -15.36 22.18
C THR A 185 -19.69 -14.99 22.45
N SER A 186 -19.33 -15.11 23.72
CA SER A 186 -18.10 -14.68 24.39
C SER A 186 -16.88 -15.59 24.15
N GLN A 187 -16.53 -15.89 22.89
CA GLN A 187 -15.31 -16.65 22.53
C GLN A 187 -14.64 -16.21 21.21
N HIS A 188 -14.36 -14.92 21.02
CA HIS A 188 -13.77 -14.42 19.76
C HIS A 188 -12.55 -13.51 19.98
N ASN A 189 -11.51 -14.06 20.62
CA ASN A 189 -10.26 -13.33 20.89
C ASN A 189 -9.09 -13.94 20.11
N VAL A 190 -8.45 -13.15 19.24
CA VAL A 190 -7.26 -13.56 18.46
C VAL A 190 -6.13 -14.02 19.38
N TYR A 191 -5.97 -13.39 20.54
CA TYR A 191 -4.95 -13.78 21.52
C TYR A 191 -5.19 -15.19 22.05
N GLU A 192 -6.42 -15.51 22.45
CA GLU A 192 -6.79 -16.84 22.93
C GLU A 192 -6.62 -17.90 21.83
N LEU A 193 -6.99 -17.57 20.58
CA LEU A 193 -6.77 -18.44 19.44
C LEU A 193 -5.29 -18.80 19.31
N ILE A 194 -4.39 -17.81 19.36
CA ILE A 194 -2.94 -18.04 19.23
C ILE A 194 -2.39 -18.90 20.36
N GLN A 195 -2.94 -18.82 21.58
CA GLN A 195 -2.55 -19.73 22.67
C GLN A 195 -3.02 -21.18 22.44
N GLN A 196 -4.15 -21.37 21.75
CA GLN A 196 -4.76 -22.69 21.54
C GLN A 196 -4.23 -23.42 20.31
N VAL A 197 -3.74 -22.69 19.31
CA VAL A 197 -3.14 -23.29 18.11
C VAL A 197 -1.85 -24.01 18.50
N CYS A 198 -1.75 -25.30 18.18
CA CYS A 198 -0.60 -26.14 18.52
C CYS A 198 0.64 -25.79 17.68
N ILE A 199 1.31 -24.68 18.04
CA ILE A 199 2.57 -24.21 17.46
C ILE A 199 3.58 -24.02 18.60
N ASP A 200 4.66 -24.80 18.58
CA ASP A 200 5.65 -24.79 19.65
C ASP A 200 6.61 -23.59 19.58
N ARG A 201 6.86 -23.06 18.38
CA ARG A 201 7.76 -21.92 18.17
C ARG A 201 7.11 -20.60 18.60
N PRO A 202 7.90 -19.54 18.85
CA PRO A 202 7.37 -18.20 19.03
C PRO A 202 6.55 -17.70 17.84
N VAL A 203 5.38 -17.13 18.13
CA VAL A 203 4.46 -16.52 17.17
C VAL A 203 4.22 -15.06 17.55
N ALA A 204 4.28 -14.15 16.58
CA ALA A 204 3.88 -12.76 16.75
C ALA A 204 3.12 -12.25 15.51
N ILE A 205 1.92 -11.71 15.71
CA ILE A 205 1.07 -11.18 14.63
C ILE A 205 0.68 -9.75 14.94
N LEU A 206 1.06 -8.84 14.05
CA LEU A 206 0.67 -7.42 14.12
C LEU A 206 -0.74 -7.21 13.58
N ASP A 207 -1.55 -6.45 14.31
CA ASP A 207 -2.82 -5.93 13.81
C ASP A 207 -2.59 -4.84 12.73
N ALA A 208 -3.56 -4.63 11.85
CA ALA A 208 -3.52 -3.67 10.75
C ALA A 208 -3.93 -2.25 11.17
N THR A 209 -4.70 -2.14 12.26
CA THR A 209 -5.41 -0.91 12.65
C THR A 209 -4.99 -0.41 14.04
N SER A 210 -4.79 -1.35 14.97
CA SER A 210 -4.47 -1.09 16.37
C SER A 210 -3.01 -1.40 16.65
N ALA A 211 -2.33 -0.57 17.45
CA ALA A 211 -0.93 -0.84 17.81
C ALA A 211 -0.86 -1.99 18.84
N ILE A 212 -1.11 -3.21 18.37
CA ILE A 212 -1.10 -4.45 19.14
C ILE A 212 -0.42 -5.57 18.36
N ALA A 213 0.35 -6.39 19.09
CA ALA A 213 0.85 -7.68 18.62
C ALA A 213 0.25 -8.81 19.46
N TYR A 214 -0.35 -9.78 18.77
CA TYR A 214 -0.83 -11.01 19.38
C TYR A 214 0.31 -12.03 19.38
N VAL A 215 0.66 -12.54 20.57
CA VAL A 215 1.85 -13.39 20.79
C VAL A 215 1.50 -14.63 21.60
N ASN A 216 2.13 -15.78 21.31
CA ASN A 216 1.96 -17.00 22.12
C ASN A 216 2.89 -17.03 23.34
N ASP A 217 2.65 -17.96 24.27
CA ASP A 217 3.50 -18.13 25.46
C ASP A 217 4.99 -18.33 25.09
N SER A 218 5.33 -19.07 24.04
CA SER A 218 6.73 -19.24 23.58
C SER A 218 7.42 -17.92 23.20
N ALA A 219 6.68 -16.98 22.59
CA ALA A 219 7.20 -15.63 22.32
C ALA A 219 7.34 -14.81 23.60
N LEU A 220 6.41 -14.94 24.56
CA LEU A 220 6.52 -14.26 25.86
C LEU A 220 7.71 -14.75 26.68
N GLU A 221 8.04 -16.04 26.61
CA GLU A 221 9.26 -16.58 27.22
C GLU A 221 10.51 -15.90 26.68
N ALA A 222 10.61 -15.79 25.35
CA ALA A 222 11.77 -15.20 24.70
C ALA A 222 11.88 -13.69 24.98
N ILE A 223 10.75 -12.97 24.98
CA ILE A 223 10.71 -11.54 25.33
C ILE A 223 11.10 -11.34 26.79
N TYR A 224 10.59 -12.16 27.71
CA TYR A 224 10.96 -12.02 29.13
C TYR A 224 12.43 -12.36 29.36
N ALA A 225 12.99 -13.36 28.68
CA ALA A 225 14.41 -13.68 28.76
C ALA A 225 15.30 -12.51 28.32
N TYR A 226 14.86 -11.73 27.32
CA TYR A 226 15.52 -10.47 26.97
C TYR A 226 15.39 -9.44 28.10
N LEU A 227 14.16 -9.19 28.57
CA LEU A 227 13.89 -8.19 29.62
C LEU A 227 14.63 -8.49 30.93
N GLU A 228 14.75 -9.75 31.33
CA GLU A 228 15.45 -10.18 32.55
C GLU A 228 16.93 -9.75 32.55
N ASN A 229 17.55 -9.72 31.37
CA ASN A 229 18.94 -9.30 31.20
C ASN A 229 19.08 -7.79 30.97
N HIS A 230 17.98 -7.05 30.88
CA HIS A 230 17.97 -5.62 30.59
C HIS A 230 17.93 -4.79 31.89
N ALA A 231 18.83 -3.80 32.00
CA ALA A 231 19.00 -3.01 33.22
C ALA A 231 17.74 -2.21 33.64
N ALA A 232 16.85 -1.93 32.69
CA ALA A 232 15.60 -1.21 32.90
C ALA A 232 14.36 -2.11 32.90
N ASN A 233 14.48 -3.39 33.27
CA ASN A 233 13.33 -4.31 33.37
C ASN A 233 12.26 -3.75 34.32
N PRO A 234 11.04 -3.43 33.83
CA PRO A 234 10.00 -2.86 34.67
C PRO A 234 9.27 -3.92 35.52
N PHE A 235 9.57 -5.21 35.33
CA PHE A 235 8.85 -6.32 35.95
C PHE A 235 9.65 -6.98 37.07
N SER A 236 9.05 -7.10 38.25
CA SER A 236 9.67 -7.79 39.39
C SER A 236 9.62 -9.33 39.29
N SER A 237 8.82 -9.88 38.37
CA SER A 237 8.83 -11.32 38.06
C SER A 237 8.18 -11.61 36.71
N LYS A 238 8.52 -12.77 36.14
CA LYS A 238 7.92 -13.32 34.92
C LYS A 238 6.40 -13.43 35.00
N ALA A 239 5.88 -13.86 36.15
CA ALA A 239 4.44 -14.04 36.35
C ALA A 239 3.67 -12.71 36.19
N ILE A 240 4.25 -11.60 36.63
CA ILE A 240 3.63 -10.26 36.48
C ILE A 240 3.64 -9.81 35.02
N PHE A 241 4.73 -10.04 34.29
CA PHE A 241 4.80 -9.75 32.85
C PHE A 241 3.74 -10.54 32.07
N PHE A 242 3.65 -11.85 32.32
CA PHE A 242 2.68 -12.72 31.66
C PHE A 242 1.22 -12.33 32.01
N ASP A 243 0.93 -12.04 33.28
CA ASP A 243 -0.39 -11.58 33.71
C ASP A 243 -0.79 -10.24 33.05
N LEU A 244 0.14 -9.29 32.93
CA LEU A 244 -0.08 -8.03 32.22
C LEU A 244 -0.51 -8.28 30.77
N VAL A 245 0.31 -9.03 30.01
CA VAL A 245 0.06 -9.26 28.58
C VAL A 245 -1.25 -10.02 28.37
N ARG A 246 -1.54 -11.02 29.21
CA ARG A 246 -2.79 -11.79 29.15
C ARG A 246 -4.01 -10.92 29.39
N ARG A 247 -3.96 -10.00 30.37
CA ARG A 247 -5.06 -9.04 30.59
C ARG A 247 -5.21 -8.02 29.47
N GLN A 248 -4.13 -7.74 28.74
CA GLN A 248 -4.12 -6.84 27.59
C GLN A 248 -4.48 -7.56 26.27
N ASN A 249 -4.58 -8.89 26.27
CA ASN A 249 -4.74 -9.72 25.08
C ASN A 249 -3.63 -9.52 24.03
N GLY A 250 -2.41 -9.20 24.46
CA GLY A 250 -1.29 -8.94 23.57
C GLY A 250 -0.36 -7.82 24.07
N LEU A 251 0.66 -7.52 23.28
CA LEU A 251 1.59 -6.41 23.53
C LEU A 251 1.05 -5.14 22.89
N LEU A 252 0.98 -4.03 23.62
CA LEU A 252 0.36 -2.78 23.17
C LEU A 252 1.37 -1.63 23.00
N ASN A 253 1.16 -0.79 21.98
CA ASN A 253 1.87 0.48 21.78
C ASN A 253 3.40 0.33 21.92
N GLU A 254 4.04 1.01 22.88
CA GLU A 254 5.49 0.99 23.09
C GLU A 254 6.03 -0.39 23.53
N GLN A 255 5.18 -1.27 24.07
CA GLN A 255 5.57 -2.64 24.42
C GLN A 255 5.99 -3.47 23.20
N LEU A 256 5.58 -3.05 22.00
CA LEU A 256 6.01 -3.66 20.74
C LEU A 256 7.53 -3.56 20.52
N VAL A 257 8.21 -2.61 21.16
CA VAL A 257 9.68 -2.52 21.12
C VAL A 257 10.31 -3.75 21.79
N TRP A 258 9.71 -4.28 22.86
CA TRP A 258 10.22 -5.51 23.50
C TRP A 258 10.16 -6.72 22.58
N LEU A 259 9.17 -6.76 21.68
CA LEU A 259 9.10 -7.79 20.65
C LEU A 259 10.28 -7.68 19.69
N VAL A 260 10.61 -6.48 19.19
CA VAL A 260 11.71 -6.27 18.25
C VAL A 260 13.04 -6.75 18.82
N GLU A 261 13.32 -6.40 20.08
CA GLU A 261 14.57 -6.77 20.76
C GLU A 261 14.73 -8.28 20.96
N ALA A 262 13.61 -9.00 21.09
CA ALA A 262 13.60 -10.44 21.28
C ALA A 262 13.65 -11.24 19.97
N LEU A 263 13.54 -10.59 18.80
CA LEU A 263 13.54 -11.28 17.51
C LEU A 263 14.88 -11.98 17.25
N PRO A 264 14.89 -13.19 16.65
CA PRO A 264 16.12 -13.91 16.37
C PRO A 264 17.05 -13.14 15.42
N GLU A 265 18.29 -12.85 15.85
CA GLU A 265 19.27 -12.14 15.03
C GLU A 265 19.51 -12.82 13.67
N ASP A 266 19.61 -14.15 13.66
CA ASP A 266 19.83 -14.92 12.44
C ASP A 266 18.68 -14.73 11.43
N GLN A 267 17.44 -14.58 11.92
CA GLN A 267 16.26 -14.32 11.09
C GLN A 267 16.31 -12.89 10.53
N LEU A 268 16.62 -11.90 11.37
CA LEU A 268 16.77 -10.50 10.96
C LEU A 268 17.91 -10.29 9.96
N ARG A 269 19.07 -10.92 10.18
CA ARG A 269 20.20 -10.89 9.23
C ARG A 269 19.82 -11.45 7.86
N ARG A 270 19.09 -12.57 7.82
CA ARG A 270 18.57 -13.12 6.57
C ARG A 270 17.58 -12.16 5.90
N GLN A 271 16.70 -11.53 6.67
CA GLN A 271 15.75 -10.57 6.14
C GLN A 271 16.45 -9.34 5.55
N LEU A 272 17.51 -8.87 6.21
CA LEU A 272 18.36 -7.80 5.69
C LEU A 272 19.07 -8.21 4.40
N MET A 273 19.63 -9.42 4.33
CA MET A 273 20.30 -9.93 3.13
C MET A 273 19.36 -10.01 1.91
N ASN A 274 18.07 -10.23 2.14
CA ASN A 274 17.07 -10.31 1.07
C ASN A 274 16.46 -8.93 0.72
N MET A 275 16.83 -7.84 1.41
CA MET A 275 16.15 -6.55 1.31
C MET A 275 16.06 -6.03 -0.13
N PHE A 276 17.15 -6.04 -0.90
CA PHE A 276 17.14 -5.57 -2.28
C PHE A 276 16.35 -6.48 -3.22
N ALA A 277 16.42 -7.80 -3.04
CA ALA A 277 15.60 -8.75 -3.79
C ALA A 277 14.09 -8.56 -3.51
N GLN A 278 13.73 -8.16 -2.29
CA GLN A 278 12.35 -7.81 -1.95
C GLN A 278 11.92 -6.48 -2.55
N ILE A 279 12.80 -5.47 -2.57
CA ILE A 279 12.55 -4.22 -3.28
C ILE A 279 12.34 -4.52 -4.79
N ASP A 280 13.20 -5.32 -5.42
CA ASP A 280 13.03 -5.77 -6.82
C ASP A 280 11.65 -6.40 -7.03
N SER A 281 11.24 -7.31 -6.15
CA SER A 281 9.94 -8.00 -6.21
C SER A 281 8.76 -7.02 -6.08
N LEU A 282 8.90 -6.00 -5.23
CA LEU A 282 7.90 -4.95 -5.07
C LEU A 282 7.82 -4.03 -6.30
N ILE A 283 8.94 -3.67 -6.91
CA ILE A 283 8.96 -2.91 -8.16
C ILE A 283 8.29 -3.69 -9.29
N GLU A 284 8.57 -4.99 -9.40
CA GLU A 284 7.90 -5.84 -10.41
C GLU A 284 6.41 -5.98 -10.15
N ARG A 285 5.99 -6.12 -8.88
CA ARG A 285 4.57 -6.09 -8.52
C ARG A 285 3.93 -4.75 -8.90
N ALA A 286 4.58 -3.64 -8.57
CA ALA A 286 4.11 -2.31 -8.91
C ALA A 286 3.92 -2.15 -10.43
N ARG A 287 4.90 -2.59 -11.22
CA ARG A 287 4.83 -2.62 -12.69
C ARG A 287 3.69 -3.49 -13.20
N SER A 288 3.49 -4.68 -12.62
CA SER A 288 2.37 -5.55 -12.97
C SER A 288 1.00 -4.94 -12.65
N SER A 289 0.94 -4.00 -11.71
CA SER A 289 -0.24 -3.19 -11.38
C SER A 289 -0.33 -1.88 -12.19
N GLY A 290 0.56 -1.66 -13.17
CA GLY A 290 0.57 -0.47 -14.04
C GLY A 290 1.26 0.76 -13.43
N ILE A 291 1.97 0.60 -12.30
CA ILE A 291 2.70 1.70 -11.66
C ILE A 291 4.01 1.95 -12.40
N THR A 292 4.20 3.19 -12.82
CA THR A 292 5.40 3.67 -13.53
C THR A 292 6.36 4.44 -12.62
N HIS A 293 5.84 5.03 -11.53
CA HIS A 293 6.60 5.82 -10.56
C HIS A 293 6.11 5.51 -9.15
N ILE A 294 7.05 5.45 -8.20
CA ILE A 294 6.76 5.26 -6.78
C ILE A 294 7.33 6.44 -6.00
N GLY A 295 6.46 7.14 -5.30
CA GLY A 295 6.83 8.11 -4.28
C GLY A 295 7.32 7.42 -3.02
N THR A 296 8.55 7.69 -2.59
CA THR A 296 9.12 7.10 -1.38
C THR A 296 9.08 8.10 -0.24
N ILE A 297 8.45 7.73 0.87
CA ILE A 297 8.30 8.58 2.06
C ILE A 297 9.11 8.11 3.27
N ASP A 298 9.99 7.11 3.07
CA ASP A 298 10.87 6.59 4.11
C ASP A 298 11.74 7.71 4.72
N SER A 299 11.51 8.01 5.98
CA SER A 299 12.20 9.09 6.71
C SER A 299 13.37 8.59 7.56
N HIS A 300 13.32 7.32 7.99
CA HIS A 300 14.31 6.73 8.88
C HIS A 300 15.72 6.70 8.25
N PRO A 301 16.80 7.09 8.97
CA PRO A 301 18.15 7.19 8.39
C PRO A 301 18.63 5.89 7.73
N PHE A 302 18.37 4.75 8.36
CA PHE A 302 18.73 3.44 7.80
C PHE A 302 17.96 3.16 6.49
N ALA A 303 16.65 3.41 6.46
CA ALA A 303 15.85 3.19 5.25
C ALA A 303 16.32 4.09 4.10
N ARG A 304 16.60 5.37 4.36
CA ARG A 304 17.16 6.29 3.35
C ARG A 304 18.51 5.81 2.81
N LYS A 305 19.37 5.23 3.66
CA LYS A 305 20.63 4.61 3.24
C LYS A 305 20.40 3.42 2.30
N VAL A 306 19.45 2.53 2.63
CA VAL A 306 19.06 1.40 1.77
C VAL A 306 18.57 1.91 0.41
N LEU A 307 17.65 2.87 0.39
CA LEU A 307 17.11 3.45 -0.85
C LEU A 307 18.18 4.11 -1.72
N THR A 308 19.07 4.91 -1.10
CA THR A 308 20.18 5.56 -1.81
C THR A 308 21.07 4.53 -2.50
N GLN A 309 21.43 3.45 -1.79
CA GLN A 309 22.26 2.38 -2.34
C GLN A 309 21.53 1.60 -3.44
N TYR A 310 20.23 1.36 -3.28
CA TYR A 310 19.41 0.70 -4.30
C TYR A 310 19.32 1.54 -5.58
N GLN A 311 19.07 2.85 -5.48
CA GLN A 311 19.01 3.77 -6.63
C GLN A 311 20.36 3.88 -7.36
N GLN A 312 21.49 3.81 -6.66
CA GLN A 312 22.83 3.82 -7.28
C GLN A 312 23.06 2.61 -8.20
N THR A 313 22.50 1.46 -7.85
CA THR A 313 22.66 0.20 -8.59
C THR A 313 21.54 -0.05 -9.61
N ASN A 314 20.40 0.62 -9.44
CA ASN A 314 19.22 0.52 -10.31
C ASN A 314 18.73 1.91 -10.74
N PRO A 315 19.57 2.70 -11.45
CA PRO A 315 19.24 4.07 -11.79
C PRO A 315 17.94 4.15 -12.57
N ALA A 316 17.64 3.18 -13.45
CA ALA A 316 16.47 3.13 -14.33
C ALA A 316 15.09 3.04 -13.62
N ILE A 317 15.05 2.87 -12.30
CA ILE A 317 13.80 2.76 -11.54
C ILE A 317 13.36 4.15 -11.09
N ASN A 318 12.10 4.48 -11.36
CA ASN A 318 11.50 5.76 -11.01
C ASN A 318 11.06 5.82 -9.54
N LEU A 319 12.04 5.90 -8.65
CA LEU A 319 11.83 6.20 -7.23
C LEU A 319 11.98 7.71 -7.01
N VAL A 320 10.98 8.30 -6.36
CA VAL A 320 10.80 9.75 -6.30
C VAL A 320 10.57 10.18 -4.86
N GLU A 321 11.45 11.02 -4.31
CA GLU A 321 11.15 11.68 -3.03
C GLU A 321 10.17 12.86 -3.29
N PRO A 322 9.02 12.93 -2.61
CA PRO A 322 8.04 14.00 -2.81
C PRO A 322 8.60 15.36 -2.36
N LYS A 323 8.42 16.40 -3.19
CA LYS A 323 8.89 17.78 -2.88
C LYS A 323 8.18 18.42 -1.69
N HIS A 324 6.92 18.04 -1.46
CA HIS A 324 6.07 18.55 -0.39
C HIS A 324 5.14 17.44 0.10
N SER A 325 5.35 16.96 1.32
CA SER A 325 4.56 15.86 1.88
C SER A 325 3.47 16.40 2.80
N TRP A 326 2.34 16.84 2.23
CA TRP A 326 1.08 16.81 3.00
C TRP A 326 0.51 15.40 2.87
N LEU A 327 1.06 14.52 3.70
CA LEU A 327 0.61 13.15 3.85
C LEU A 327 -0.61 13.14 4.75
N GLN A 328 -1.70 12.57 4.24
CA GLN A 328 -2.80 12.19 5.09
C GLN A 328 -2.56 10.76 5.56
N GLU A 329 -2.07 10.62 6.79
CA GLU A 329 -2.05 9.32 7.45
C GLU A 329 -3.49 8.84 7.70
N LEU A 330 -3.62 7.51 7.84
CA LEU A 330 -4.81 6.65 7.96
C LEU A 330 -6.03 7.14 8.78
N ASN A 331 -6.10 8.36 9.32
CA ASN A 331 -7.29 8.86 10.03
C ASN A 331 -7.38 10.39 10.20
N SER A 332 -6.62 11.22 9.47
CA SER A 332 -6.53 12.65 9.81
C SER A 332 -7.67 13.55 9.31
N LEU A 333 -8.75 13.01 8.72
CA LEU A 333 -9.96 13.80 8.40
C LEU A 333 -11.08 13.67 9.43
N ALA A 334 -10.78 13.09 10.60
CA ALA A 334 -11.60 13.29 11.81
C ALA A 334 -11.83 14.79 12.13
N CYS A 335 -11.13 15.70 11.45
CA CYS A 335 -11.11 17.13 11.70
C CYS A 335 -11.95 17.99 10.73
N LEU A 336 -12.56 17.48 9.66
CA LEU A 336 -13.43 18.34 8.84
C LEU A 336 -14.82 18.41 9.49
N SER A 337 -14.91 19.18 10.57
CA SER A 337 -16.18 19.65 11.13
C SER A 337 -17.00 20.34 10.03
N THR A 338 -18.33 20.27 10.12
CA THR A 338 -19.29 20.99 9.26
C THR A 338 -19.13 22.52 9.27
N HIS A 339 -18.20 23.05 10.08
CA HIS A 339 -17.90 24.46 10.27
C HIS A 339 -16.44 24.81 10.01
N HIS A 340 -15.82 24.33 8.93
CA HIS A 340 -14.55 24.91 8.51
C HIS A 340 -14.74 26.13 7.61
N GLN A 341 -14.52 27.29 8.24
CA GLN A 341 -14.27 28.59 7.64
C GLN A 341 -13.20 28.49 6.55
N ALA A 342 -13.32 29.35 5.54
CA ALA A 342 -12.40 29.51 4.42
C ALA A 342 -10.93 29.33 4.87
N VAL A 343 -10.34 28.19 4.51
CA VAL A 343 -8.93 27.91 4.74
C VAL A 343 -8.13 28.94 3.96
N GLN A 344 -7.37 29.78 4.68
CA GLN A 344 -6.53 30.83 4.12
C GLN A 344 -5.69 30.29 2.96
N PRO A 345 -5.56 31.02 1.84
CA PRO A 345 -4.81 30.57 0.68
C PRO A 345 -3.31 30.63 0.98
N ALA A 346 -2.75 29.49 1.38
CA ALA A 346 -1.30 29.27 1.42
C ALA A 346 -0.93 28.06 0.56
N ALA A 347 0.30 28.10 0.04
CA ALA A 347 0.88 27.22 -0.96
C ALA A 347 0.71 25.70 -0.71
N ASN A 348 0.54 24.94 -1.80
CA ASN A 348 0.41 23.47 -1.90
C ASN A 348 -0.85 22.84 -1.29
N ARG A 349 -1.97 22.96 -2.03
CA ARG A 349 -3.18 22.15 -1.80
C ARG A 349 -3.08 20.81 -2.54
N SER A 350 -2.27 19.87 -2.04
CA SER A 350 -2.26 18.50 -2.56
C SER A 350 -2.31 17.48 -1.43
N ILE A 351 -3.13 16.45 -1.59
CA ILE A 351 -3.39 15.44 -0.57
C ILE A 351 -3.43 14.05 -1.20
N ALA A 352 -2.84 13.07 -0.52
CA ALA A 352 -2.89 11.67 -0.90
C ALA A 352 -3.79 10.89 0.06
N ILE A 353 -4.88 10.33 -0.48
CA ILE A 353 -5.92 9.67 0.32
C ILE A 353 -5.77 8.16 0.20
N ASN A 354 -5.70 7.46 1.35
CA ASN A 354 -5.86 6.01 1.39
C ASN A 354 -7.35 5.65 1.36
N ILE A 355 -7.92 5.60 0.16
CA ILE A 355 -9.36 5.41 -0.02
C ILE A 355 -9.82 3.96 0.22
N GLY A 356 -8.88 3.01 0.28
CA GLY A 356 -9.18 1.60 0.49
C GLY A 356 -9.95 1.32 1.78
N GLU A 357 -9.79 2.16 2.80
CA GLU A 357 -10.49 2.08 4.08
C GLU A 357 -12.01 2.18 3.95
N VAL A 358 -12.53 2.89 2.95
CA VAL A 358 -13.99 2.97 2.72
C VAL A 358 -14.56 1.59 2.43
N GLY A 359 -13.82 0.74 1.73
CA GLY A 359 -14.23 -0.62 1.44
C GLY A 359 -14.25 -1.50 2.69
N TYR A 360 -13.26 -1.35 3.57
CA TYR A 360 -13.01 -2.31 4.65
C TYR A 360 -13.51 -1.86 6.02
N CYS A 361 -13.21 -0.63 6.40
CA CYS A 361 -13.60 -0.03 7.68
C CYS A 361 -14.90 0.78 7.57
N GLY A 362 -15.48 0.89 6.37
CA GLY A 362 -16.67 1.70 6.13
C GLY A 362 -17.85 1.30 7.02
N TYR A 363 -18.05 0.00 7.23
CA TYR A 363 -19.15 -0.45 8.08
C TYR A 363 -18.92 -0.19 9.57
N ASP A 364 -17.71 -0.38 10.07
CA ASP A 364 -17.37 -0.03 11.46
C ASP A 364 -17.47 1.48 11.67
N TRP A 365 -17.10 2.27 10.66
CA TRP A 365 -17.33 3.70 10.66
C TRP A 365 -18.82 4.03 10.80
N VAL A 366 -19.70 3.41 9.98
CA VAL A 366 -21.17 3.58 10.09
C VAL A 366 -21.68 3.21 11.48
N LYS A 367 -21.22 2.08 12.04
CA LYS A 367 -21.58 1.62 13.40
C LYS A 367 -21.15 2.59 14.49
N SER A 368 -19.96 3.18 14.34
CA SER A 368 -19.39 4.08 15.35
C SER A 368 -20.06 5.45 15.41
N TYR A 369 -20.94 5.78 14.47
CA TYR A 369 -21.27 7.17 14.18
C TYR A 369 -22.54 7.74 14.84
N HIS A 370 -22.33 8.82 15.60
CA HIS A 370 -23.32 9.81 16.06
C HIS A 370 -22.96 11.22 15.51
N GLY A 371 -22.94 11.44 14.18
CA GLY A 371 -23.49 12.66 13.58
C GLY A 371 -22.65 13.81 12.95
N GLN A 372 -21.30 13.90 12.92
CA GLN A 372 -20.60 15.11 12.34
C GLN A 372 -19.30 14.99 11.47
N SER A 373 -18.82 13.81 11.07
CA SER A 373 -17.51 13.59 10.41
C SER A 373 -17.75 12.90 9.08
N MET A 374 -16.87 13.12 8.10
CA MET A 374 -16.90 12.43 6.80
C MET A 374 -15.66 11.54 6.65
N LEU A 375 -15.86 10.26 6.30
CA LEU A 375 -14.74 9.36 6.01
C LEU A 375 -14.19 9.65 4.62
N GLN A 376 -12.96 10.17 4.53
CA GLN A 376 -12.25 10.41 3.27
C GLN A 376 -13.10 11.17 2.21
N PRO A 377 -13.52 12.44 2.46
CA PRO A 377 -14.38 13.25 1.58
C PRO A 377 -13.71 13.71 0.27
N CYS A 378 -13.48 12.79 -0.67
CA CYS A 378 -12.76 13.06 -1.92
C CYS A 378 -13.40 14.16 -2.78
N GLN A 379 -14.70 14.09 -3.03
CA GLN A 379 -15.40 15.04 -3.91
C GLN A 379 -15.41 16.46 -3.33
N GLN A 380 -15.71 16.59 -2.03
CA GLN A 380 -15.68 17.89 -1.37
C GLN A 380 -14.28 18.52 -1.40
N LEU A 381 -13.22 17.73 -1.19
CA LEU A 381 -11.85 18.22 -1.28
C LEU A 381 -11.52 18.72 -2.70
N MET A 382 -11.93 18.00 -3.75
CA MET A 382 -11.77 18.48 -5.12
C MET A 382 -12.52 19.79 -5.38
N GLU A 383 -13.76 19.92 -4.89
CA GLU A 383 -14.58 21.14 -5.02
C GLU A 383 -13.98 22.34 -4.28
N GLN A 384 -13.24 22.09 -3.20
CA GLN A 384 -12.47 23.10 -2.47
C GLN A 384 -11.14 23.46 -3.15
N GLY A 385 -10.83 22.86 -4.29
CA GLY A 385 -9.63 23.13 -5.08
C GLY A 385 -8.37 22.42 -4.57
N TYR A 386 -8.51 21.30 -3.85
CA TYR A 386 -7.38 20.42 -3.54
C TYR A 386 -7.04 19.53 -4.75
N ASN A 387 -5.75 19.36 -5.00
CA ASN A 387 -5.24 18.26 -5.81
C ASN A 387 -5.36 16.94 -5.01
N VAL A 388 -6.43 16.20 -5.26
CA VAL A 388 -6.69 14.90 -4.62
C VAL A 388 -6.05 13.78 -5.44
N CYS A 389 -5.07 13.10 -4.86
CA CYS A 389 -4.50 11.86 -5.40
C CYS A 389 -4.78 10.67 -4.48
N LEU A 390 -4.66 9.45 -5.00
CA LEU A 390 -4.96 8.22 -4.26
C LEU A 390 -3.70 7.38 -4.06
N GLN A 391 -3.54 6.83 -2.86
CA GLN A 391 -2.50 5.86 -2.52
C GLN A 391 -3.13 4.49 -2.25
N SER A 392 -2.38 3.41 -2.46
CA SER A 392 -2.88 2.04 -2.29
C SER A 392 -3.09 1.62 -0.83
N GLY A 393 -2.34 2.21 0.11
CA GLY A 393 -2.29 1.75 1.51
C GLY A 393 -1.40 0.52 1.72
N PHE A 394 -0.53 0.20 0.75
CA PHE A 394 0.46 -0.86 0.86
C PHE A 394 1.43 -0.61 2.03
N PRO A 395 1.88 -1.64 2.79
CA PRO A 395 1.72 -3.08 2.57
C PRO A 395 0.52 -3.71 3.29
N VAL A 396 -0.33 -2.89 3.92
CA VAL A 396 -1.51 -3.37 4.65
C VAL A 396 -2.66 -3.69 3.68
N LEU A 397 -2.83 -2.86 2.66
CA LEU A 397 -3.79 -3.05 1.57
C LEU A 397 -3.06 -3.37 0.24
N PRO A 398 -3.74 -3.99 -0.74
CA PRO A 398 -3.12 -4.38 -1.99
C PRO A 398 -2.53 -3.21 -2.79
N LEU A 399 -1.32 -3.38 -3.34
CA LEU A 399 -0.65 -2.41 -4.21
C LEU A 399 -1.34 -2.34 -5.59
N SER A 400 -2.44 -1.59 -5.66
CA SER A 400 -3.31 -1.54 -6.84
C SER A 400 -3.97 -0.17 -7.01
N PRO A 401 -3.48 0.68 -7.92
CA PRO A 401 -4.07 1.99 -8.21
C PRO A 401 -5.50 1.89 -8.75
N LEU A 402 -5.78 0.91 -9.61
CA LEU A 402 -7.12 0.67 -10.15
C LEU A 402 -8.11 0.29 -9.04
N ARG A 403 -7.66 -0.46 -8.03
CA ARG A 403 -8.46 -0.74 -6.84
C ARG A 403 -8.80 0.53 -6.06
N ALA A 404 -7.82 1.42 -5.87
CA ALA A 404 -8.03 2.68 -5.19
C ALA A 404 -9.01 3.58 -5.97
N ALA A 405 -8.82 3.69 -7.29
CA ALA A 405 -9.71 4.45 -8.17
C ALA A 405 -11.16 3.89 -8.15
N GLU A 406 -11.34 2.57 -8.12
CA GLU A 406 -12.67 1.96 -7.98
C GLU A 406 -13.33 2.35 -6.67
N GLN A 407 -12.56 2.30 -5.57
CA GLN A 407 -13.08 2.62 -4.25
C GLN A 407 -13.47 4.09 -4.15
N ALA A 408 -12.73 4.98 -4.80
CA ALA A 408 -13.07 6.40 -4.87
C ALA A 408 -14.34 6.68 -5.69
N CYS A 409 -14.59 5.90 -6.75
CA CYS A 409 -15.79 6.04 -7.58
C CYS A 409 -17.04 5.40 -7.00
N SER A 410 -16.89 4.21 -6.44
CA SER A 410 -18.02 3.41 -5.98
C SER A 410 -18.34 3.64 -4.51
N ARG A 411 -17.30 3.91 -3.71
CA ARG A 411 -17.35 3.94 -2.24
C ARG A 411 -18.11 2.77 -1.64
N MET A 412 -18.09 1.63 -2.33
CA MET A 412 -18.80 0.42 -1.94
C MET A 412 -18.09 -0.25 -0.77
N MET A 413 -18.80 -0.44 0.33
CA MET A 413 -18.33 -1.23 1.46
C MET A 413 -18.22 -2.69 1.03
N GLU A 414 -17.00 -3.22 1.06
CA GLU A 414 -16.68 -4.63 0.82
C GLU A 414 -17.02 -5.48 2.04
N TYR A 415 -16.90 -4.90 3.23
CA TYR A 415 -17.38 -5.48 4.47
C TYR A 415 -18.65 -4.77 4.93
N ALA A 416 -19.76 -5.50 5.00
CA ALA A 416 -21.03 -5.07 5.59
C ALA A 416 -21.91 -6.31 5.85
N PRO A 417 -22.82 -6.30 6.84
CA PRO A 417 -23.69 -7.43 7.12
C PRO A 417 -24.53 -7.83 5.91
N GLY A 418 -24.83 -9.13 5.82
CA GLY A 418 -25.58 -9.70 4.70
C GLY A 418 -26.96 -9.08 4.46
N CYS A 419 -27.54 -8.39 5.44
CA CYS A 419 -28.83 -7.71 5.31
C CYS A 419 -28.80 -6.40 4.52
N TYR A 420 -27.63 -5.82 4.23
CA TYR A 420 -27.51 -4.59 3.45
C TYR A 420 -27.56 -4.90 1.95
N THR A 421 -28.46 -4.23 1.23
CA THR A 421 -28.52 -4.22 -0.25
C THR A 421 -27.30 -3.52 -0.85
N ARG A 422 -27.09 -3.65 -2.17
CA ARG A 422 -25.96 -3.00 -2.86
C ARG A 422 -25.96 -1.48 -2.69
N ASP A 423 -27.13 -0.86 -2.77
CA ASP A 423 -27.26 0.60 -2.67
C ASP A 423 -27.00 1.07 -1.22
N GLU A 424 -27.43 0.30 -0.23
CA GLU A 424 -27.16 0.56 1.19
C GLU A 424 -25.69 0.30 1.58
N ARG A 425 -24.91 -0.33 0.70
CA ARG A 425 -23.46 -0.53 0.90
C ARG A 425 -22.60 0.60 0.35
N VAL A 426 -23.18 1.61 -0.29
CA VAL A 426 -22.41 2.77 -0.77
C VAL A 426 -22.25 3.77 0.37
N LEU A 427 -21.02 4.02 0.80
CA LEU A 427 -20.73 4.93 1.91
C LEU A 427 -20.54 6.36 1.41
N LEU A 428 -21.32 7.32 1.92
CA LEU A 428 -21.22 8.75 1.55
C LEU A 428 -21.19 8.94 0.01
N PRO A 429 -22.27 8.60 -0.71
CA PRO A 429 -22.31 8.61 -2.18
C PRO A 429 -22.02 9.99 -2.81
N ASP A 430 -22.28 11.06 -2.08
CA ASP A 430 -21.94 12.45 -2.45
C ASP A 430 -20.41 12.69 -2.49
N GLN A 431 -19.63 11.85 -1.82
CA GLN A 431 -18.17 11.92 -1.81
C GLN A 431 -17.51 11.07 -2.90
N CYS A 432 -18.30 10.43 -3.79
CA CYS A 432 -17.78 9.66 -4.92
C CYS A 432 -17.14 10.55 -5.98
N LEU A 433 -15.96 10.15 -6.47
CA LEU A 433 -15.37 10.74 -7.66
C LEU A 433 -16.03 10.16 -8.92
N SER A 434 -16.11 10.94 -10.00
CA SER A 434 -16.39 10.38 -11.32
C SER A 434 -15.24 9.49 -11.81
N LYS A 435 -15.51 8.58 -12.75
CA LYS A 435 -14.48 7.72 -13.36
C LYS A 435 -13.27 8.52 -13.88
N PRO A 436 -13.43 9.60 -14.66
CA PRO A 436 -12.28 10.41 -15.10
C PRO A 436 -11.51 11.06 -13.94
N GLN A 437 -12.20 11.58 -12.92
CA GLN A 437 -11.55 12.16 -11.73
C GLN A 437 -10.72 11.12 -10.97
N SER A 438 -11.23 9.90 -10.79
CA SER A 438 -10.50 8.82 -10.10
C SER A 438 -9.27 8.32 -10.87
N LEU A 439 -9.34 8.22 -12.20
CA LEU A 439 -8.19 7.88 -13.05
C LEU A 439 -7.15 9.01 -13.04
N ASN A 440 -7.60 10.26 -13.05
CA ASN A 440 -6.73 11.42 -12.83
C ASN A 440 -6.04 11.37 -11.47
N ALA A 441 -6.75 10.92 -10.43
CA ALA A 441 -6.24 10.83 -9.06
C ALA A 441 -5.07 9.84 -8.89
N ILE A 442 -4.96 8.84 -9.78
CA ILE A 442 -3.84 7.87 -9.82
C ILE A 442 -2.83 8.14 -10.95
N THR A 443 -2.99 9.23 -11.71
CA THR A 443 -2.11 9.64 -12.81
C THR A 443 -1.62 11.07 -12.58
N LYS A 444 -2.19 12.08 -13.25
CA LYS A 444 -1.76 13.48 -13.21
C LYS A 444 -1.78 14.08 -11.81
N ALA A 445 -2.82 13.82 -11.01
CA ALA A 445 -2.89 14.35 -9.65
C ALA A 445 -1.78 13.79 -8.75
N ALA A 446 -1.46 12.50 -8.90
CA ALA A 446 -0.37 11.86 -8.19
C ALA A 446 1.00 12.38 -8.66
N ALA A 447 1.19 12.63 -9.96
CA ALA A 447 2.39 13.29 -10.48
C ALA A 447 2.58 14.70 -9.89
N ASP A 448 1.51 15.47 -9.84
CA ASP A 448 1.50 16.82 -9.25
C ASP A 448 1.81 16.78 -7.75
N HIS A 449 1.32 15.76 -7.04
CA HIS A 449 1.63 15.53 -5.62
C HIS A 449 3.12 15.31 -5.40
N LEU A 450 3.77 14.53 -6.27
CA LEU A 450 5.21 14.32 -6.24
C LEU A 450 6.01 15.56 -6.67
N GLY A 451 5.38 16.51 -7.37
CA GLY A 451 5.99 17.75 -7.82
C GLY A 451 6.68 17.64 -9.19
N PHE A 452 6.17 16.75 -10.06
CA PHE A 452 6.64 16.58 -11.44
C PHE A 452 5.50 16.78 -12.42
N ASN A 453 5.82 17.36 -13.59
CA ASN A 453 4.85 17.59 -14.65
C ASN A 453 4.72 16.35 -15.55
N LEU A 454 4.28 15.22 -14.97
CA LEU A 454 4.01 13.94 -15.64
C LEU A 454 2.53 13.55 -15.46
N GLY A 455 2.17 12.30 -15.73
CA GLY A 455 0.81 11.78 -15.53
C GLY A 455 -0.19 12.10 -16.63
N ILE A 456 0.30 12.65 -17.75
CA ILE A 456 -0.37 12.76 -19.05
C ILE A 456 0.57 12.27 -20.15
N LEU A 457 0.04 11.96 -21.34
CA LEU A 457 0.86 11.66 -22.52
C LEU A 457 0.91 12.87 -23.43
N LYS A 458 2.13 13.36 -23.69
CA LYS A 458 2.38 14.53 -24.51
C LYS A 458 3.68 14.37 -25.29
N GLU A 459 3.73 14.94 -26.49
CA GLU A 459 4.92 14.98 -27.32
C GLU A 459 6.12 15.63 -26.59
N GLY A 460 7.28 15.02 -26.70
CA GLY A 460 8.53 15.43 -26.07
C GLY A 460 8.79 14.82 -24.69
N ASP A 461 7.74 14.34 -24.01
CA ASP A 461 7.83 13.78 -22.67
C ASP A 461 8.25 12.29 -22.70
N THR A 462 8.75 11.81 -21.57
CA THR A 462 9.06 10.40 -21.35
C THR A 462 7.79 9.56 -21.46
N ALA A 463 7.84 8.49 -22.24
CA ALA A 463 6.70 7.64 -22.58
C ALA A 463 6.34 6.67 -21.44
N ASN A 464 5.70 7.20 -20.40
CA ASN A 464 5.21 6.44 -19.26
C ASN A 464 3.72 6.14 -19.40
N PHE A 465 3.36 4.91 -19.77
CA PHE A 465 1.98 4.54 -20.06
C PHE A 465 1.67 3.08 -19.72
N VAL A 466 0.39 2.78 -19.60
CA VAL A 466 -0.14 1.44 -19.31
C VAL A 466 -1.01 0.99 -20.47
N HIS A 467 -0.90 -0.29 -20.82
CA HIS A 467 -1.80 -0.98 -21.73
C HIS A 467 -2.82 -1.77 -20.90
N LEU A 468 -4.10 -1.39 -20.99
CA LEU A 468 -5.21 -2.03 -20.28
C LEU A 468 -5.98 -2.97 -21.21
N SER A 469 -6.50 -4.06 -20.63
CA SER A 469 -7.27 -5.08 -21.35
C SER A 469 -8.62 -4.58 -21.87
N ALA A 470 -9.20 -3.57 -21.22
CA ALA A 470 -10.47 -2.96 -21.59
C ALA A 470 -10.50 -1.46 -21.27
N ASP A 471 -11.42 -0.72 -21.89
CA ASP A 471 -11.62 0.72 -21.65
C ASP A 471 -12.13 0.98 -20.21
N PRO A 472 -11.38 1.72 -19.37
CA PRO A 472 -11.81 2.03 -18.01
C PRO A 472 -13.07 2.92 -17.98
N LEU A 473 -13.27 3.81 -18.95
CA LEU A 473 -14.42 4.71 -18.99
C LEU A 473 -15.69 4.07 -19.55
N ALA A 474 -15.64 2.83 -20.06
CA ALA A 474 -16.83 2.10 -20.48
C ALA A 474 -17.81 1.89 -19.31
N LYS A 475 -19.12 1.90 -19.60
CA LYS A 475 -20.17 1.76 -18.57
C LYS A 475 -20.11 0.43 -17.82
N SER A 476 -19.77 -0.65 -18.52
CA SER A 476 -19.60 -2.00 -17.97
C SER A 476 -18.30 -2.21 -17.21
N SER A 477 -17.34 -1.28 -17.32
CA SER A 477 -16.00 -1.48 -16.79
C SER A 477 -15.97 -1.41 -15.26
N ASN A 478 -15.39 -2.44 -14.65
CA ASN A 478 -15.00 -2.52 -13.26
C ASN A 478 -13.46 -2.41 -13.21
N PHE A 479 -12.92 -1.40 -12.51
CA PHE A 479 -11.50 -1.11 -12.59
C PHE A 479 -10.62 -2.24 -12.04
N ARG A 480 -11.06 -2.94 -10.98
CA ARG A 480 -10.29 -4.05 -10.40
C ARG A 480 -10.25 -5.29 -11.28
N GLU A 481 -11.12 -5.38 -12.27
CA GLU A 481 -11.17 -6.48 -13.24
C GLU A 481 -10.40 -6.16 -14.52
N LEU A 482 -9.89 -4.94 -14.67
CA LEU A 482 -9.00 -4.57 -15.77
C LEU A 482 -7.61 -5.19 -15.56
N ALA A 483 -7.17 -5.99 -16.52
CA ALA A 483 -5.82 -6.49 -16.53
C ALA A 483 -4.88 -5.44 -17.13
N VAL A 484 -3.73 -5.26 -16.46
CA VAL A 484 -2.59 -4.55 -17.02
C VAL A 484 -1.87 -5.51 -17.96
N VAL A 485 -2.02 -5.29 -19.26
CA VAL A 485 -1.39 -6.11 -20.31
C VAL A 485 0.11 -5.82 -20.38
N ALA A 486 0.49 -4.55 -20.26
CA ALA A 486 1.87 -4.11 -20.20
C ALA A 486 1.98 -2.76 -19.47
N CYS A 487 3.12 -2.54 -18.81
CA CYS A 487 3.49 -1.28 -18.19
C CYS A 487 4.80 -0.78 -18.80
N TYR A 488 4.77 0.43 -19.35
CA TYR A 488 5.92 1.09 -19.95
C TYR A 488 6.40 2.15 -18.97
N ALA A 489 7.48 1.84 -18.24
CA ALA A 489 8.08 2.70 -17.24
C ALA A 489 9.50 3.07 -17.66
N HIS A 490 9.72 4.36 -17.91
CA HIS A 490 10.97 4.94 -18.39
C HIS A 490 11.33 6.18 -17.58
N GLN A 491 12.62 6.50 -17.52
CA GLN A 491 13.14 7.69 -16.85
C GLN A 491 13.12 8.92 -17.74
#